data_AF-A0AA51RSB5-F1
#
_entry.id   AF-A0AA51RSB5-F1
#
_cell.length_a   1.000
_cell.length_b   1.000
_cell.length_c   1.000
_cell.angle_alpha   90.00
_cell.angle_beta   90.00
_cell.angle_gamma   90.00
#
_symmetry.space_group_name_H-M   'P 1'
#
loop_
_entity.id
_entity.type
_entity.pdbx_description
1 polymer ?
#
loop_
_entity_poly.entity_id
_entity_poly.type
_entity_poly.pdbx_seq_one_letter_code
_entity_poly.pdbx_strand_id
1 'polypeptide(L)'
;MGIVVAIFSGWLFRKQVFAAKAAPSFIEMPAYHMPVWRNIFLTTWHRLKNFLSRAGKTIVMVVVLLSFLNSIGTDGSFGNENTRNSVLSKIGQTITPAFKPLGIKEENWPATVGIFTGLFAKEAIVGTLDALYQESSTETTELDLWQSTKEAAQTIPDNFIDMLSSLGDPLGLSSVADAETVTAEQELQQQTLTQMASLFDGQLGAFAYLVLILLYTPCVAVLGAIKREAGALWMWTVIGWTSYLAYSLSTIIYQATHFSNAPIFATVWISLMVLGWGIFVWLLKRIGQKMNASDVYVVNLS
;
A
#
# COMPACT_ATOMS: atom_id res chain seq x y z
N MET A 1 -13.24 -8.93 4.14
CA MET A 1 -12.93 -7.92 5.18
C MET A 1 -13.09 -6.48 4.70
N GLY A 2 -12.52 -6.09 3.55
CA GLY A 2 -12.60 -4.70 3.05
C GLY A 2 -14.02 -4.12 2.95
N ILE A 3 -15.00 -4.88 2.43
CA ILE A 3 -16.41 -4.44 2.34
C ILE A 3 -16.99 -4.13 3.72
N VAL A 4 -16.78 -5.03 4.70
CA VAL A 4 -17.27 -4.85 6.08
C VAL A 4 -16.67 -3.60 6.70
N VAL A 5 -15.36 -3.38 6.50
CA VAL A 5 -14.66 -2.20 6.99
C VAL A 5 -15.14 -0.91 6.31
N ALA A 6 -15.44 -0.95 5.01
CA ALA A 6 -15.96 0.19 4.28
C ALA A 6 -17.35 0.59 4.79
N ILE A 7 -18.25 -0.39 4.99
CA ILE A 7 -19.59 -0.18 5.56
C ILE A 7 -19.46 0.39 6.98
N PHE A 8 -18.59 -0.19 7.81
CA PHE A 8 -18.35 0.28 9.17
C PHE A 8 -17.82 1.72 9.19
N SER A 9 -16.83 2.03 8.34
CA SER A 9 -16.27 3.37 8.22
C SER A 9 -17.32 4.38 7.76
N GLY A 10 -18.12 4.04 6.76
CA GLY A 10 -19.20 4.91 6.26
C GLY A 10 -20.28 5.15 7.30
N TRP A 11 -20.70 4.10 8.02
CA TRP A 11 -21.66 4.21 9.13
C TRP A 11 -21.14 5.10 10.26
N LEU A 12 -19.86 4.95 10.61
CA LEU A 12 -19.20 5.74 11.64
C LEU A 12 -19.18 7.22 11.24
N PHE A 13 -18.50 7.58 10.14
CA PHE A 13 -18.39 8.97 9.70
C PHE A 13 -19.75 9.65 9.47
N ARG A 14 -20.75 8.95 8.93
CA ARG A 14 -22.11 9.48 8.80
C ARG A 14 -22.70 9.86 10.15
N LYS A 15 -22.49 9.05 11.18
CA LYS A 15 -23.06 9.26 12.51
C LYS A 15 -22.34 10.34 13.32
N GLN A 16 -21.00 10.43 13.27
CA GLN A 16 -20.27 11.41 14.07
C GLN A 16 -19.96 12.73 13.36
N VAL A 17 -19.73 12.70 12.05
CA VAL A 17 -19.14 13.83 11.33
C VAL A 17 -20.16 14.52 10.42
N PHE A 18 -20.99 13.74 9.72
CA PHE A 18 -21.95 14.25 8.72
C PHE A 18 -23.41 14.17 9.18
N ALA A 19 -23.68 14.55 10.43
CA ALA A 19 -25.04 14.54 10.98
C ALA A 19 -25.94 15.70 10.48
N ALA A 20 -25.42 16.59 9.64
CA ALA A 20 -26.16 17.71 9.06
C ALA A 20 -27.20 17.23 8.03
N LYS A 21 -28.34 17.94 7.96
CA LYS A 21 -29.43 17.62 7.01
C LYS A 21 -28.92 17.78 5.58
N ALA A 22 -28.97 16.70 4.80
CA ALA A 22 -28.68 16.75 3.38
C ALA A 22 -29.56 17.82 2.72
N ALA A 23 -28.93 18.84 2.14
CA ALA A 23 -29.64 19.81 1.31
C ALA A 23 -30.27 19.05 0.13
N PRO A 24 -31.52 19.36 -0.27
CA PRO A 24 -32.13 18.77 -1.45
C PRO A 24 -31.31 19.16 -2.68
N SER A 25 -30.41 18.28 -3.12
CA SER A 25 -29.66 18.45 -4.35
C SER A 25 -30.55 17.97 -5.49
N PHE A 26 -31.39 18.88 -5.98
CA PHE A 26 -32.02 18.71 -7.28
C PHE A 26 -30.95 18.99 -8.33
N ILE A 27 -30.21 17.95 -8.71
CA ILE A 27 -29.44 17.96 -9.95
C ILE A 27 -30.38 17.41 -11.01
N GLU A 28 -31.03 18.31 -11.73
CA GLU A 28 -31.64 17.97 -13.00
C GLU A 28 -30.51 17.56 -13.95
N MET A 29 -30.49 16.27 -14.31
CA MET A 29 -29.46 15.75 -15.19
C MET A 29 -29.61 16.42 -16.57
N PRO A 30 -28.55 17.07 -17.09
CA PRO A 30 -28.60 17.62 -18.43
C PRO A 30 -28.83 16.49 -19.45
N ALA A 31 -29.46 16.83 -20.58
CA ALA A 31 -29.68 15.87 -21.66
C ALA A 31 -28.36 15.22 -22.08
N TYR A 32 -28.25 13.89 -21.94
CA TYR A 32 -27.05 13.15 -22.29
C TYR A 32 -26.88 13.13 -23.82
N HIS A 33 -25.76 13.64 -24.30
CA HIS A 33 -25.42 13.61 -25.72
C HIS A 33 -24.51 12.41 -26.00
N MET A 34 -24.74 11.70 -27.11
CA MET A 34 -23.91 10.58 -27.53
C MET A 34 -22.45 11.05 -27.71
N PRO A 35 -21.48 10.43 -27.04
CA PRO A 35 -20.12 10.92 -27.05
C PRO A 35 -19.45 10.60 -28.39
N VAL A 36 -18.78 11.60 -28.98
CA VAL A 36 -18.00 11.42 -30.21
C VAL A 36 -16.70 10.71 -29.87
N TRP A 37 -16.48 9.51 -30.42
CA TRP A 37 -15.29 8.68 -30.18
C TRP A 37 -13.96 9.43 -30.26
N ARG A 38 -13.80 10.28 -31.27
CA ARG A 38 -12.59 11.12 -31.43
C ARG A 38 -12.37 12.04 -30.23
N ASN A 39 -13.43 12.63 -29.70
CA ASN A 39 -13.34 13.53 -28.56
C ASN A 39 -13.04 12.77 -27.25
N ILE A 40 -13.63 11.58 -27.07
CA ILE A 40 -13.28 10.69 -25.95
C ILE A 40 -11.80 10.35 -25.99
N PHE A 41 -11.28 9.95 -27.15
CA PHE A 41 -9.88 9.53 -27.27
C PHE A 41 -8.92 10.70 -27.03
N LEU A 42 -9.18 11.86 -27.63
CA LEU A 42 -8.36 13.06 -27.42
C LEU A 42 -8.40 13.53 -25.96
N THR A 43 -9.58 13.61 -25.35
CA THR A 43 -9.71 14.06 -23.95
C THR A 43 -9.09 13.06 -22.97
N THR A 44 -9.26 11.76 -23.21
CA THR A 44 -8.62 10.70 -22.42
C THR A 44 -7.10 10.77 -22.57
N TRP A 45 -6.60 10.95 -23.79
CA TRP A 45 -5.15 11.09 -24.05
C TRP A 45 -4.56 12.32 -23.35
N HIS A 46 -5.22 13.48 -23.43
CA HIS A 46 -4.76 14.68 -22.73
C HIS A 46 -4.77 14.52 -21.20
N ARG A 47 -5.80 13.87 -20.66
CA ARG A 47 -5.88 13.55 -19.23
C ARG A 47 -4.78 12.57 -18.82
N LEU A 48 -4.53 11.53 -19.62
CA LEU A 48 -3.48 10.54 -19.39
C LEU A 48 -2.09 11.18 -19.44
N LYS A 49 -1.79 11.98 -20.47
CA LYS A 49 -0.52 12.70 -20.59
C LYS A 49 -0.28 13.64 -19.41
N ASN A 50 -1.31 14.38 -19.01
CA ASN A 50 -1.23 15.29 -17.86
C ASN A 50 -1.04 14.53 -16.54
N PHE A 51 -1.68 13.38 -16.39
CA PHE A 51 -1.48 12.50 -15.24
C PHE A 51 -0.05 11.94 -15.21
N LEU A 52 0.42 11.37 -16.33
CA LEU A 52 1.75 10.79 -16.45
C LEU A 52 2.86 11.82 -16.19
N SER A 53 2.77 13.01 -16.77
CA SER A 53 3.78 14.05 -16.57
C SER A 53 3.83 14.59 -15.13
N ARG A 54 2.67 14.71 -14.46
CA ARG A 54 2.60 15.26 -13.10
C ARG A 54 2.91 14.20 -12.04
N ALA A 55 2.20 13.07 -12.07
CA ALA A 55 2.38 11.99 -11.10
C ALA A 55 3.72 11.27 -11.30
N GLY A 56 4.10 11.02 -12.56
CA GLY A 56 5.37 10.37 -12.91
C GLY A 56 6.57 11.16 -12.40
N LYS A 57 6.58 12.49 -12.51
CA LYS A 57 7.67 13.32 -11.98
C LYS A 57 7.88 13.13 -10.47
N THR A 58 6.80 13.05 -9.69
CA THR A 58 6.88 12.81 -8.25
C THR A 58 7.35 11.39 -7.94
N ILE A 59 6.82 10.38 -8.65
CA ILE A 59 7.21 8.96 -8.45
C ILE A 59 8.69 8.76 -8.79
N VAL A 60 9.15 9.22 -9.96
CA VAL A 60 10.56 9.08 -10.39
C VAL A 60 11.49 9.76 -9.39
N MET A 61 11.15 10.97 -8.91
CA MET A 61 11.94 11.66 -7.90
C MET A 61 12.08 10.84 -6.61
N VAL A 62 11.00 10.24 -6.13
CA VAL A 62 11.02 9.39 -4.94
C VAL A 62 11.81 8.10 -5.20
N VAL A 63 11.59 7.42 -6.33
CA VAL A 63 12.27 6.16 -6.65
C VAL A 63 13.78 6.37 -6.77
N VAL A 64 14.23 7.46 -7.42
CA VAL A 64 15.66 7.80 -7.48
C VAL A 64 16.23 8.04 -6.08
N LEU A 65 15.49 8.76 -5.21
CA LEU A 65 15.90 8.98 -3.82
C LEU A 65 15.97 7.65 -3.04
N LEU A 66 14.98 6.77 -3.19
CA LEU A 66 14.97 5.46 -2.54
C LEU A 66 16.10 4.57 -3.06
N SER A 67 16.38 4.57 -4.37
CA SER A 67 17.49 3.83 -4.98
C SER A 67 18.83 4.33 -4.48
N PHE A 68 19.01 5.66 -4.37
CA PHE A 68 20.19 6.24 -3.76
C PHE A 68 20.37 5.83 -2.29
N LEU A 69 19.29 5.87 -1.49
CA LEU A 69 19.29 5.42 -0.10
C LEU A 69 19.52 3.90 0.06
N ASN A 70 19.16 3.10 -0.95
CA ASN A 70 19.42 1.67 -0.98
C ASN A 70 20.89 1.36 -1.30
N SER A 71 21.51 2.15 -2.19
CA SER A 71 22.90 1.94 -2.62
C SER A 71 23.94 2.41 -1.60
N ILE A 72 23.61 3.44 -0.81
CA ILE A 72 24.52 3.99 0.21
C ILE A 72 24.46 3.17 1.51
N GLY A 73 25.63 2.71 1.95
CA GLY A 73 25.81 2.05 3.25
C GLY A 73 25.87 3.04 4.41
N THR A 74 25.64 2.56 5.63
CA THR A 74 25.81 3.35 6.85
C THR A 74 27.24 3.87 7.06
N ASP A 75 28.22 3.22 6.42
CA ASP A 75 29.64 3.56 6.49
C ASP A 75 30.07 4.56 5.40
N GLY A 76 29.13 5.02 4.56
CA GLY A 76 29.40 5.92 3.43
C GLY A 76 29.95 5.23 2.18
N SER A 77 30.05 3.89 2.18
CA SER A 77 30.41 3.10 1.00
C SER A 77 29.21 2.92 0.05
N PHE A 78 29.48 2.96 -1.25
CA PHE A 78 28.52 2.64 -2.30
C PHE A 78 28.56 1.14 -2.61
N GLY A 79 27.41 0.57 -3.00
CA GLY A 79 27.29 -0.86 -3.37
C GLY A 79 26.72 -1.75 -2.27
N ASN A 80 26.01 -1.18 -1.29
CA ASN A 80 25.31 -1.96 -0.25
C ASN A 80 23.85 -2.26 -0.62
N GLU A 81 23.55 -2.36 -1.92
CA GLU A 81 22.19 -2.57 -2.42
C GLU A 81 21.59 -3.85 -1.85
N ASN A 82 20.32 -3.77 -1.41
CA ASN A 82 19.57 -4.89 -0.82
C ASN A 82 20.25 -5.56 0.38
N THR A 83 21.28 -4.92 0.97
CA THR A 83 22.02 -5.43 2.11
C THR A 83 21.49 -4.83 3.41
N ARG A 84 21.67 -5.56 4.52
CA ARG A 84 21.26 -5.15 5.87
C ARG A 84 21.89 -3.83 6.36
N ASN A 85 23.00 -3.42 5.75
CA ASN A 85 23.79 -2.23 6.10
C ASN A 85 23.44 -0.98 5.26
N SER A 86 22.48 -1.05 4.34
CA SER A 86 22.04 0.15 3.62
C SER A 86 21.32 1.13 4.55
N VAL A 87 21.37 2.42 4.22
CA VAL A 87 20.65 3.46 4.99
C VAL A 87 19.15 3.18 4.98
N LEU A 88 18.62 2.68 3.86
CA LEU A 88 17.21 2.24 3.76
C LEU A 88 16.88 1.11 4.74
N SER A 89 17.73 0.08 4.82
CA SER A 89 17.58 -1.04 5.76
C SER A 89 17.64 -0.58 7.22
N LYS A 90 18.49 0.41 7.55
CA LYS A 90 18.58 0.95 8.91
C LYS A 90 17.35 1.75 9.33
N ILE A 91 16.77 2.53 8.40
CA ILE A 91 15.49 3.22 8.62
C ILE A 91 14.39 2.18 8.85
N GLY A 92 14.34 1.11 8.03
CA GLY A 92 13.41 0.00 8.21
C GLY A 92 13.53 -0.66 9.60
N GLN A 93 14.74 -1.00 10.03
CA GLN A 93 14.99 -1.59 11.35
C GLN A 93 14.57 -0.67 12.51
N THR A 94 14.73 0.63 12.36
CA THR A 94 14.35 1.61 13.40
C THR A 94 12.83 1.67 13.59
N ILE A 95 12.06 1.43 12.52
CA ILE A 95 10.59 1.51 12.53
C ILE A 95 9.95 0.14 12.84
N THR A 96 10.65 -0.95 12.51
CA THR A 96 10.21 -2.35 12.76
C THR A 96 9.70 -2.62 14.18
N PRO A 97 10.28 -2.12 15.30
CA PRO A 97 9.75 -2.40 16.63
C PRO A 97 8.32 -1.89 16.84
N ALA A 98 7.87 -0.86 16.10
CA ALA A 98 6.49 -0.41 16.14
C ALA A 98 5.52 -1.45 15.54
N PHE A 99 6.00 -2.35 14.70
CA PHE A 99 5.22 -3.44 14.09
C PHE A 99 5.40 -4.79 14.80
N LYS A 100 6.16 -4.85 15.89
CA LYS A 100 6.25 -6.04 16.77
C LYS A 100 4.88 -6.59 17.22
N PRO A 101 3.90 -5.77 17.67
CA PRO A 101 2.58 -6.30 18.07
C PRO A 101 1.75 -6.81 16.88
N LEU A 102 2.21 -6.60 15.64
CA LEU A 102 1.61 -7.07 14.40
C LEU A 102 2.20 -8.42 13.95
N GLY A 103 3.22 -8.94 14.66
CA GLY A 103 3.91 -10.18 14.31
C GLY A 103 5.13 -10.01 13.41
N ILE A 104 5.54 -8.77 13.12
CA ILE A 104 6.79 -8.49 12.40
C ILE A 104 7.95 -8.52 13.41
N LYS A 105 8.77 -9.56 13.33
CA LYS A 105 9.98 -9.70 14.16
C LYS A 105 11.08 -8.75 13.68
N GLU A 106 12.04 -8.45 14.55
CA GLU A 106 13.14 -7.52 14.23
C GLU A 106 14.05 -8.05 13.10
N GLU A 107 14.14 -9.38 12.93
CA GLU A 107 14.79 -9.98 11.76
C GLU A 107 14.05 -9.70 10.44
N ASN A 108 12.72 -9.54 10.46
CA ASN A 108 11.90 -9.31 9.28
C ASN A 108 11.74 -7.81 8.97
N TRP A 109 12.84 -7.07 9.00
CA TRP A 109 12.89 -5.68 8.58
C TRP A 109 12.50 -5.46 7.10
N PRO A 110 12.69 -6.42 6.15
CA PRO A 110 12.22 -6.24 4.77
C PRO A 110 10.71 -6.02 4.66
N ALA A 111 9.92 -6.67 5.52
CA ALA A 111 8.47 -6.44 5.58
C ALA A 111 8.13 -4.99 5.93
N THR A 112 8.89 -4.37 6.85
CA THR A 112 8.72 -2.95 7.19
C THR A 112 9.06 -2.05 6.00
N VAL A 113 10.15 -2.33 5.28
CA VAL A 113 10.52 -1.59 4.06
C VAL A 113 9.44 -1.74 2.98
N GLY A 114 8.87 -2.94 2.82
CA GLY A 114 7.74 -3.21 1.93
C GLY A 114 6.51 -2.35 2.24
N ILE A 115 6.19 -2.11 3.51
CA ILE A 115 5.08 -1.20 3.88
C ILE A 115 5.36 0.24 3.39
N PHE A 116 6.60 0.70 3.51
CA PHE A 116 7.00 2.03 3.06
C PHE A 116 6.98 2.16 1.54
N THR A 117 7.53 1.19 0.82
CA THR A 117 7.54 1.19 -0.66
C THR A 117 6.10 1.14 -1.20
N GLY A 118 5.24 0.38 -0.53
CA GLY A 118 3.82 0.28 -0.84
C GLY A 118 3.06 1.60 -0.76
N LEU A 119 3.47 2.53 0.13
CA LEU A 119 2.82 3.83 0.25
C LEU A 119 2.91 4.64 -1.05
N PHE A 120 3.97 4.42 -1.82
CA PHE A 120 4.15 5.02 -3.14
C PHE A 120 3.38 4.27 -4.22
N ALA A 121 3.49 2.94 -4.25
CA ALA A 121 2.77 2.07 -5.18
C ALA A 121 2.49 0.71 -4.54
N LYS A 122 1.21 0.31 -4.48
CA LYS A 122 0.79 -0.94 -3.81
C LYS A 122 1.40 -2.20 -4.45
N GLU A 123 1.55 -2.21 -5.77
CA GLU A 123 2.16 -3.34 -6.49
C GLU A 123 3.68 -3.45 -6.28
N ALA A 124 4.34 -2.33 -5.96
CA ALA A 124 5.78 -2.32 -5.74
C ALA A 124 6.18 -3.09 -4.47
N ILE A 125 5.23 -3.36 -3.56
CA ILE A 125 5.48 -4.15 -2.35
C ILE A 125 6.05 -5.52 -2.72
N VAL A 126 5.41 -6.22 -3.67
CA VAL A 126 5.80 -7.58 -4.06
C VAL A 126 7.22 -7.58 -4.63
N GLY A 127 7.51 -6.68 -5.57
CA GLY A 127 8.86 -6.57 -6.14
C GLY A 127 9.93 -6.18 -5.13
N THR A 128 9.59 -5.34 -4.15
CA THR A 128 10.55 -4.95 -3.10
C THR A 128 10.78 -6.07 -2.08
N LEU A 129 9.76 -6.85 -1.76
CA LEU A 129 9.92 -8.02 -0.90
C LEU A 129 10.71 -9.10 -1.62
N ASP A 130 10.41 -9.36 -2.90
CA ASP A 130 11.13 -10.31 -3.72
C ASP A 130 12.63 -9.97 -3.80
N ALA A 131 12.97 -8.71 -4.11
CA ALA A 131 14.35 -8.24 -4.18
C ALA A 131 15.10 -8.25 -2.82
N LEU A 132 14.40 -8.12 -1.69
CA LEU A 132 15.02 -8.11 -0.35
C LEU A 132 15.06 -9.50 0.31
N TYR A 133 14.19 -10.42 -0.11
CA TYR A 133 14.20 -11.82 0.37
C TYR A 133 15.04 -12.73 -0.54
N GLN A 134 15.23 -12.37 -1.81
CA GLN A 134 16.34 -12.85 -2.61
C GLN A 134 17.60 -12.14 -2.13
N GLU A 135 18.24 -12.67 -1.10
CA GLU A 135 19.58 -12.23 -0.73
C GLU A 135 20.55 -12.73 -1.81
N SER A 136 20.54 -12.06 -2.96
CA SER A 136 21.36 -12.38 -4.11
C SER A 136 22.81 -12.05 -3.77
N SER A 137 23.64 -13.09 -3.81
CA SER A 137 25.10 -13.03 -3.83
C SER A 137 25.57 -11.85 -4.66
N THR A 138 26.39 -11.00 -4.04
CA THR A 138 27.02 -9.82 -4.62
C THR A 138 27.87 -10.20 -5.84
N GLU A 139 27.26 -10.27 -7.02
CA GLU A 139 27.98 -10.24 -8.28
C GLU A 139 28.15 -8.78 -8.68
N THR A 140 29.35 -8.25 -8.42
CA THR A 140 29.81 -6.96 -8.94
C THR A 140 30.04 -7.10 -10.44
N THR A 141 28.99 -7.02 -11.24
CA THR A 141 29.11 -6.97 -12.70
C THR A 141 28.97 -5.53 -13.17
N GLU A 142 29.86 -5.09 -14.06
CA GLU A 142 29.90 -3.72 -14.59
C GLU A 142 28.52 -3.28 -15.10
N LEU A 143 28.08 -2.09 -14.65
CA LEU A 143 26.78 -1.51 -14.96
C LEU A 143 26.70 -1.06 -16.42
N ASP A 144 26.43 -1.99 -17.33
CA ASP A 144 26.07 -1.66 -18.70
C ASP A 144 24.59 -1.25 -18.77
N LEU A 145 24.33 0.04 -18.49
CA LEU A 145 22.98 0.63 -18.44
C LEU A 145 22.17 0.37 -19.72
N TRP A 146 22.83 0.28 -20.86
CA TRP A 146 22.18 0.01 -22.14
C TRP A 146 21.70 -1.43 -22.25
N GLN A 147 22.49 -2.38 -21.74
CA GLN A 147 22.14 -3.79 -21.76
C GLN A 147 21.02 -4.08 -20.75
N SER A 148 21.12 -3.56 -19.53
CA SER A 148 20.06 -3.73 -18.52
C SER A 148 18.74 -3.06 -18.92
N THR A 149 18.79 -1.90 -19.59
CA THR A 149 17.57 -1.26 -20.13
C THR A 149 16.98 -2.06 -21.29
N LYS A 150 17.82 -2.66 -22.14
CA LYS A 150 17.35 -3.51 -23.24
C LYS A 150 16.73 -4.79 -22.74
N GLU A 151 17.34 -5.44 -21.76
CA GLU A 151 16.82 -6.64 -21.09
C GLU A 151 15.48 -6.31 -20.40
N ALA A 152 15.40 -5.22 -19.64
CA ALA A 152 14.15 -4.76 -19.03
C ALA A 152 13.07 -4.36 -20.06
N ALA A 153 13.46 -3.91 -21.26
CA ALA A 153 12.52 -3.60 -22.33
C ALA A 153 12.02 -4.85 -23.05
N GLN A 154 12.82 -5.93 -23.10
CA GLN A 154 12.45 -7.21 -23.69
C GLN A 154 11.49 -8.00 -22.79
N THR A 155 11.59 -7.87 -21.46
CA THR A 155 10.64 -8.54 -20.56
C THR A 155 9.20 -8.05 -20.72
N ILE A 156 8.97 -6.78 -21.09
CA ILE A 156 7.61 -6.23 -21.25
C ILE A 156 6.79 -6.97 -22.34
N PRO A 157 7.25 -7.11 -23.60
CA PRO A 157 6.53 -7.86 -24.62
C PRO A 157 6.44 -9.36 -24.29
N ASP A 158 7.48 -9.95 -23.70
CA ASP A 158 7.49 -11.37 -23.35
C ASP A 158 6.40 -11.68 -22.31
N ASN A 159 6.34 -10.92 -21.20
CA ASN A 159 5.29 -11.05 -20.18
C ASN A 159 3.87 -10.77 -20.74
N PHE A 160 3.76 -9.89 -21.75
CA PHE A 160 2.47 -9.59 -22.37
C PHE A 160 1.99 -10.73 -23.27
N ILE A 161 2.89 -11.37 -24.02
CA ILE A 161 2.59 -12.55 -24.82
C ILE A 161 2.23 -13.72 -23.91
N ASP A 162 2.92 -13.90 -22.79
CA ASP A 162 2.62 -14.93 -21.79
C ASP A 162 1.29 -14.72 -21.08
N MET A 163 0.94 -13.48 -20.75
CA MET A 163 -0.40 -13.15 -20.24
C MET A 163 -1.48 -13.48 -21.28
N LEU A 164 -1.22 -13.20 -22.56
CA LEU A 164 -2.16 -13.44 -23.64
C LEU A 164 -2.32 -14.94 -23.94
N SER A 165 -1.23 -15.72 -23.89
CA SER A 165 -1.28 -17.18 -24.03
C SER A 165 -1.98 -17.84 -22.83
N SER A 166 -1.80 -17.31 -21.62
CA SER A 166 -2.52 -17.74 -20.41
C SER A 166 -4.02 -17.44 -20.46
N LEU A 167 -4.44 -16.37 -21.15
CA LEU A 167 -5.85 -16.11 -21.46
C LEU A 167 -6.39 -17.00 -22.58
N GLY A 168 -5.51 -17.48 -23.47
CA GLY A 168 -5.83 -18.40 -24.56
C GLY A 168 -5.91 -19.88 -24.14
N ASP A 169 -5.25 -20.25 -23.03
CA ASP A 169 -5.33 -21.57 -22.42
C ASP A 169 -5.76 -21.50 -20.94
N PRO A 170 -7.05 -21.25 -20.66
CA PRO A 170 -7.60 -21.20 -19.31
C PRO A 170 -7.62 -22.56 -18.59
N LEU A 171 -7.17 -23.65 -19.25
CA LEU A 171 -7.12 -25.01 -18.69
C LEU A 171 -5.68 -25.55 -18.53
N GLY A 172 -4.64 -24.79 -18.92
CA GLY A 172 -3.23 -25.10 -18.62
C GLY A 172 -2.71 -26.39 -19.25
N LEU A 173 -3.17 -26.73 -20.46
CA LEU A 173 -2.75 -27.92 -21.20
C LEU A 173 -1.46 -27.68 -22.01
N SER A 174 -1.15 -26.44 -22.39
CA SER A 174 0.07 -26.09 -23.12
C SER A 174 1.31 -26.02 -22.22
N SER A 175 1.16 -25.75 -20.92
CA SER A 175 2.25 -25.72 -19.94
C SER A 175 2.76 -27.11 -19.53
N VAL A 176 2.10 -28.19 -19.94
CA VAL A 176 2.55 -29.57 -19.72
C VAL A 176 3.48 -30.04 -20.84
N ALA A 177 3.52 -29.33 -21.98
CA ALA A 177 4.31 -29.72 -23.14
C ALA A 177 5.79 -29.23 -23.08
N ASP A 178 6.11 -28.23 -22.26
CA ASP A 178 7.46 -27.70 -22.06
C ASP A 178 7.88 -27.83 -20.59
N ALA A 179 8.33 -29.02 -20.20
CA ALA A 179 8.69 -29.38 -18.83
C ALA A 179 10.11 -28.95 -18.38
N GLU A 180 10.87 -28.24 -19.23
CA GLU A 180 12.29 -27.91 -18.95
C GLU A 180 12.59 -26.42 -18.70
N THR A 181 11.75 -25.48 -19.11
CA THR A 181 11.96 -24.04 -18.87
C THR A 181 11.19 -23.51 -17.65
N VAL A 182 10.12 -24.21 -17.24
CA VAL A 182 9.26 -23.83 -16.10
C VAL A 182 9.90 -24.21 -14.75
N THR A 183 10.87 -25.13 -14.71
CA THR A 183 11.46 -25.61 -13.46
C THR A 183 12.42 -24.60 -12.82
N ALA A 184 13.24 -23.87 -13.59
CA ALA A 184 14.24 -22.96 -13.03
C ALA A 184 13.63 -21.69 -12.40
N GLU A 185 12.62 -21.09 -13.04
CA GLU A 185 11.93 -19.90 -12.51
C GLU A 185 11.04 -20.27 -11.31
N GLN A 186 10.41 -21.44 -11.35
CA GLN A 186 9.54 -21.93 -10.28
C GLN A 186 10.34 -22.46 -9.07
N GLU A 187 11.57 -22.93 -9.26
CA GLU A 187 12.51 -23.29 -8.19
C GLU A 187 13.03 -22.04 -7.44
N LEU A 188 13.41 -20.98 -8.17
CA LEU A 188 13.81 -19.71 -7.54
C LEU A 188 12.62 -19.10 -6.76
N GLN A 189 11.42 -19.12 -7.35
CA GLN A 189 10.22 -18.62 -6.68
C GLN A 189 9.81 -19.50 -5.48
N GLN A 190 10.05 -20.80 -5.49
CA GLN A 190 9.86 -21.65 -4.31
C GLN A 190 10.87 -21.34 -3.20
N GLN A 191 12.13 -21.03 -3.54
CA GLN A 191 13.14 -20.64 -2.55
C GLN A 191 12.79 -19.30 -1.88
N THR A 192 12.33 -18.30 -2.64
CA THR A 192 11.89 -17.00 -2.09
C THR A 192 10.65 -17.15 -1.23
N LEU A 193 9.66 -17.94 -1.68
CA LEU A 193 8.45 -18.22 -0.90
C LEU A 193 8.77 -18.97 0.40
N THR A 194 9.78 -19.86 0.38
CA THR A 194 10.24 -20.59 1.58
C THR A 194 10.94 -19.66 2.57
N GLN A 195 11.75 -18.70 2.08
CA GLN A 195 12.38 -17.67 2.93
C GLN A 195 11.37 -16.66 3.48
N MET A 196 10.38 -16.26 2.68
CA MET A 196 9.26 -15.45 3.17
C MET A 196 8.51 -16.21 4.28
N ALA A 197 8.20 -17.49 4.08
CA ALA A 197 7.51 -18.32 5.06
C ALA A 197 8.30 -18.52 6.37
N SER A 198 9.65 -18.53 6.31
CA SER A 198 10.51 -18.67 7.49
C SER A 198 10.60 -17.40 8.33
N LEU A 199 10.55 -16.21 7.69
CA LEU A 199 10.66 -14.92 8.36
C LEU A 199 9.35 -14.40 8.96
N PHE A 200 8.20 -14.92 8.50
CA PHE A 200 6.91 -14.67 9.13
C PHE A 200 6.62 -15.69 10.24
N ASP A 201 5.89 -15.26 11.26
CA ASP A 201 5.47 -16.10 12.39
C ASP A 201 4.30 -17.01 12.00
N GLY A 202 4.57 -17.93 11.06
CA GLY A 202 3.62 -18.82 10.42
C GLY A 202 2.64 -18.12 9.47
N GLN A 203 1.66 -18.88 8.98
CA GLN A 203 0.65 -18.41 8.03
C GLN A 203 -0.20 -17.26 8.59
N LEU A 204 -0.40 -17.22 9.91
CA LEU A 204 -1.23 -16.22 10.59
C LEU A 204 -0.52 -14.87 10.71
N GLY A 205 0.80 -14.86 10.93
CA GLY A 205 1.61 -13.64 10.89
C GLY A 205 1.61 -13.00 9.51
N ALA A 206 1.77 -13.81 8.45
CA ALA A 206 1.67 -13.34 7.07
C ALA A 206 0.26 -12.80 6.75
N PHE A 207 -0.80 -13.46 7.23
CA PHE A 207 -2.16 -12.98 7.06
C PHE A 207 -2.40 -11.61 7.73
N ALA A 208 -1.92 -11.41 8.96
CA ALA A 208 -2.02 -10.12 9.64
C ALA A 208 -1.29 -9.02 8.85
N TYR A 209 -0.11 -9.31 8.32
CA TYR A 209 0.64 -8.40 7.44
C TYR A 209 -0.13 -8.05 6.16
N LEU A 210 -0.77 -9.03 5.50
CA LEU A 210 -1.62 -8.77 4.33
C LEU A 210 -2.84 -7.90 4.67
N VAL A 211 -3.48 -8.14 5.82
CA VAL A 211 -4.57 -7.28 6.31
C VAL A 211 -4.08 -5.84 6.48
N LEU A 212 -2.88 -5.63 7.03
CA LEU A 212 -2.29 -4.30 7.14
C LEU A 212 -2.13 -3.67 5.75
N ILE A 213 -1.49 -4.35 4.80
CA ILE A 213 -1.22 -3.85 3.44
C ILE A 213 -2.49 -3.46 2.68
N LEU A 214 -3.54 -4.26 2.82
CA LEU A 214 -4.80 -4.04 2.10
C LEU A 214 -5.60 -2.84 2.63
N LEU A 215 -5.46 -2.52 3.92
CA LEU A 215 -6.28 -1.50 4.57
C LEU A 215 -5.56 -0.19 4.91
N TYR A 216 -4.23 -0.18 4.96
CA TYR A 216 -3.49 1.04 5.31
C TYR A 216 -3.60 2.10 4.21
N THR A 217 -3.08 3.29 4.52
CA THR A 217 -3.07 4.50 3.71
C THR A 217 -3.06 4.24 2.20
N PRO A 218 -3.95 4.89 1.44
CA PRO A 218 -3.96 4.77 -0.01
C PRO A 218 -2.68 5.39 -0.59
N CYS A 219 -2.35 5.04 -1.83
CA CYS A 219 -1.12 5.49 -2.46
C CYS A 219 -1.06 7.02 -2.66
N VAL A 220 0.14 7.55 -2.87
CA VAL A 220 0.41 8.99 -3.05
C VAL A 220 -0.48 9.63 -4.13
N ALA A 221 -0.85 8.89 -5.19
CA ALA A 221 -1.74 9.39 -6.24
C ALA A 221 -3.14 9.75 -5.70
N VAL A 222 -3.73 8.87 -4.88
CA VAL A 222 -5.04 9.08 -4.25
C VAL A 222 -4.96 10.20 -3.21
N LEU A 223 -3.89 10.24 -2.40
CA LEU A 223 -3.67 11.33 -1.45
C LEU A 223 -3.55 12.69 -2.14
N GLY A 224 -2.89 12.74 -3.30
CA GLY A 224 -2.79 13.93 -4.13
C GLY A 224 -4.16 14.42 -4.66
N ALA A 225 -5.05 13.48 -5.02
CA ALA A 225 -6.42 13.81 -5.40
C ALA A 225 -7.23 14.35 -4.21
N ILE A 226 -7.21 13.65 -3.06
CA ILE A 226 -7.91 14.06 -1.83
C ILE A 226 -7.44 15.46 -1.38
N LYS A 227 -6.14 15.72 -1.42
CA LYS A 227 -5.58 17.04 -1.08
C LYS A 227 -6.14 18.16 -1.96
N ARG A 228 -6.36 17.88 -3.25
CA ARG A 228 -6.87 18.86 -4.22
C ARG A 228 -8.37 19.06 -4.14
N GLU A 229 -9.13 18.02 -3.77
CA GLU A 229 -10.59 18.03 -3.75
C GLU A 229 -11.19 18.38 -2.38
N ALA A 230 -10.68 17.75 -1.32
CA ALA A 230 -11.18 17.93 0.05
C ALA A 230 -10.25 18.79 0.92
N GLY A 231 -9.06 19.13 0.44
CA GLY A 231 -8.07 19.92 1.18
C GLY A 231 -7.13 19.09 2.07
N ALA A 232 -6.05 19.73 2.53
CA ALA A 232 -4.97 19.05 3.25
C ALA A 232 -5.39 18.53 4.64
N LEU A 233 -6.33 19.19 5.33
CA LEU A 233 -6.82 18.75 6.64
C LEU A 233 -7.59 17.42 6.54
N TRP A 234 -8.43 17.29 5.52
CA TRP A 234 -9.15 16.05 5.25
C TRP A 234 -8.22 14.94 4.80
N MET A 235 -7.20 15.25 4.00
CA MET A 235 -6.15 14.29 3.63
C MET A 235 -5.48 13.67 4.86
N TRP A 236 -5.01 14.49 5.82
CA TRP A 236 -4.38 13.98 7.04
C TRP A 236 -5.33 13.16 7.91
N THR A 237 -6.61 13.54 7.96
CA THR A 237 -7.63 12.78 8.69
C THR A 237 -7.85 11.40 8.06
N VAL A 238 -7.88 11.31 6.72
CA VAL A 238 -7.99 10.03 5.99
C VAL A 238 -6.75 9.16 6.19
N ILE A 239 -5.55 9.73 6.10
CA ILE A 239 -4.29 9.02 6.36
C ILE A 239 -4.29 8.44 7.78
N GLY A 240 -4.59 9.27 8.78
CA GLY A 240 -4.65 8.85 10.17
C GLY A 240 -5.70 7.77 10.41
N TRP A 241 -6.90 7.94 9.85
CA TRP A 241 -8.00 6.98 9.99
C TRP A 241 -7.65 5.62 9.40
N THR A 242 -7.22 5.58 8.14
CA THR A 242 -6.95 4.33 7.43
C THR A 242 -5.74 3.60 7.99
N SER A 243 -4.66 4.31 8.34
CA SER A 243 -3.51 3.71 9.04
C SER A 243 -3.88 3.14 10.39
N TYR A 244 -4.64 3.89 11.19
CA TYR A 244 -5.04 3.44 12.52
C TYR A 244 -5.98 2.24 12.47
N LEU A 245 -6.95 2.25 11.56
CA LEU A 245 -7.85 1.13 11.34
C LEU A 245 -7.08 -0.12 10.91
N ALA A 246 -6.21 0.01 9.91
CA ALA A 246 -5.43 -1.12 9.39
C ALA A 246 -4.51 -1.73 10.46
N TYR A 247 -3.80 -0.87 11.19
CA TYR A 247 -2.89 -1.28 12.26
C TYR A 247 -3.65 -1.96 13.41
N SER A 248 -4.73 -1.35 13.90
CA SER A 248 -5.53 -1.93 14.99
C SER A 248 -6.17 -3.27 14.61
N LEU A 249 -6.76 -3.39 13.40
CA LEU A 249 -7.36 -4.64 12.94
C LEU A 249 -6.32 -5.75 12.78
N SER A 250 -5.17 -5.43 12.18
CA SER A 250 -4.09 -6.38 11.99
C SER A 250 -3.48 -6.85 13.32
N THR A 251 -3.21 -5.92 14.25
CA THR A 251 -2.73 -6.24 15.61
C THR A 251 -3.75 -7.09 16.38
N ILE A 252 -5.03 -6.76 16.34
CA ILE A 252 -6.08 -7.56 17.03
C ILE A 252 -6.13 -8.98 16.46
N ILE A 253 -6.06 -9.15 15.14
CA ILE A 253 -6.07 -10.46 14.50
C ILE A 253 -4.84 -11.28 14.92
N TYR A 254 -3.64 -10.70 14.84
CA TYR A 254 -2.42 -11.40 15.24
C TYR A 254 -2.46 -11.81 16.73
N GLN A 255 -2.83 -10.89 17.62
CA GLN A 255 -2.87 -11.17 19.06
C GLN A 255 -4.02 -12.06 19.51
N ALA A 256 -5.14 -12.10 18.78
CA ALA A 256 -6.18 -13.08 19.01
C ALA A 256 -5.68 -14.51 18.74
N THR A 257 -4.84 -14.69 17.72
CA THR A 257 -4.29 -16.01 17.37
C THR A 257 -3.15 -16.45 18.29
N HIS A 258 -2.32 -15.51 18.76
CA HIS A 258 -1.19 -15.77 19.65
C HIS A 258 -1.53 -15.73 21.15
N PHE A 259 -2.83 -15.66 21.48
CA PHE A 259 -3.32 -15.51 22.85
C PHE A 259 -2.84 -16.64 23.78
N SER A 260 -2.74 -17.87 23.27
CA SER A 260 -2.32 -19.05 24.03
C SER A 260 -0.84 -19.04 24.44
N ASN A 261 0.02 -18.35 23.68
CA ASN A 261 1.47 -18.34 23.91
C ASN A 261 1.91 -17.19 24.83
N ALA A 262 1.27 -16.02 24.73
CA ALA A 262 1.62 -14.83 25.51
C ALA A 262 0.38 -14.01 25.93
N PRO A 263 -0.42 -14.50 26.91
CA PRO A 263 -1.73 -13.92 27.23
C PRO A 263 -1.65 -12.49 27.78
N ILE A 264 -0.62 -12.18 28.58
CA ILE A 264 -0.45 -10.83 29.18
C ILE A 264 -0.12 -9.81 28.09
N PHE A 265 0.78 -10.15 27.16
CA PHE A 265 1.15 -9.24 26.08
C PHE A 265 -0.02 -9.01 25.11
N ALA A 266 -0.72 -10.08 24.73
CA ALA A 266 -1.87 -10.00 23.85
C ALA A 266 -3.00 -9.14 24.42
N THR A 267 -3.38 -9.36 25.69
CA THR A 267 -4.46 -8.62 26.35
C THR A 267 -4.15 -7.13 26.51
N VAL A 268 -2.91 -6.76 26.83
CA VAL A 268 -2.50 -5.35 26.95
C VAL A 268 -2.63 -4.63 25.61
N TRP A 269 -2.12 -5.21 24.53
CA TRP A 269 -2.18 -4.58 23.20
C TRP A 269 -3.60 -4.50 22.64
N ILE A 270 -4.40 -5.56 22.81
CA ILE A 270 -5.81 -5.55 22.42
C ILE A 270 -6.56 -4.45 23.19
N SER A 271 -6.35 -4.36 24.51
CA SER A 271 -6.98 -3.32 25.34
C SER A 271 -6.55 -1.92 24.91
N LEU A 272 -5.27 -1.71 24.61
CA LEU A 272 -4.74 -0.43 24.10
C LEU A 272 -5.38 -0.04 22.77
N MET A 273 -5.50 -0.99 21.83
CA MET A 273 -6.16 -0.74 20.54
C MET A 273 -7.65 -0.41 20.71
N VAL A 274 -8.36 -1.12 21.58
CA VAL A 274 -9.78 -0.84 21.87
C VAL A 274 -9.95 0.52 22.54
N LEU A 275 -9.08 0.91 23.47
CA LEU A 275 -9.09 2.24 24.08
C LEU A 275 -8.82 3.34 23.06
N GLY A 276 -7.83 3.14 22.17
CA GLY A 276 -7.53 4.09 21.11
C GLY A 276 -8.71 4.27 20.14
N TRP A 277 -9.47 3.19 19.86
CA TRP A 277 -10.73 3.27 19.11
C TRP A 277 -11.76 4.16 19.80
N GLY A 278 -11.92 4.02 21.12
CA GLY A 278 -12.79 4.90 21.91
C GLY A 278 -12.37 6.37 21.85
N ILE A 279 -11.07 6.65 22.00
CA ILE A 279 -10.50 8.01 21.91
C ILE A 279 -10.72 8.58 20.50
N PHE A 280 -10.49 7.80 19.46
CA PHE A 280 -10.65 8.24 18.09
C PHE A 280 -12.12 8.59 17.77
N VAL A 281 -13.06 7.73 18.15
CA VAL A 281 -14.50 8.02 17.99
C VAL A 281 -14.91 9.26 18.79
N TRP A 282 -14.33 9.46 19.98
CA TRP A 282 -14.54 10.68 20.77
C TRP A 282 -13.99 11.94 20.07
N LEU A 283 -12.79 11.86 19.47
CA LEU A 283 -12.21 12.95 18.68
C LEU A 283 -13.07 13.29 17.46
N LEU A 284 -13.55 12.29 16.73
CA LEU A 284 -14.47 12.49 15.60
C LEU A 284 -15.76 13.19 16.04
N LYS A 285 -16.34 12.77 17.17
CA LYS A 285 -17.54 13.42 17.73
C LYS A 285 -17.26 14.89 18.07
N ARG A 286 -16.09 15.19 18.64
CA ARG A 286 -15.70 16.56 18.98
C ARG A 286 -15.50 17.43 17.73
N ILE A 287 -14.91 16.86 16.67
CA ILE A 287 -14.75 17.55 15.38
C ILE A 287 -16.11 17.79 14.73
N GLY A 288 -16.98 16.79 14.66
CA GLY A 288 -18.33 16.91 14.11
C GLY A 288 -19.20 17.94 14.82
N GLN A 289 -19.11 18.02 16.16
CA GLN A 289 -19.81 19.04 16.93
C GLN A 289 -19.34 20.47 16.61
N LYS A 290 -18.03 20.67 16.39
CA LYS A 290 -17.49 21.97 16.00
C LYS A 290 -17.95 22.40 14.61
N MET A 291 -17.98 21.47 13.65
CA MET A 291 -18.43 21.76 12.28
C MET A 291 -19.92 22.10 12.23
N ASN A 292 -20.76 21.35 12.96
CA ASN A 292 -22.20 21.64 13.03
C ASN A 292 -22.51 22.95 13.78
N ALA A 293 -21.64 23.39 14.69
CA ALA A 293 -21.81 24.66 15.41
C ALA A 293 -21.51 25.89 14.53
N SER A 294 -20.63 25.76 13.52
CA SER A 294 -20.29 26.85 12.60
C SER A 294 -21.33 27.10 11.50
N ASP A 295 -22.23 26.15 11.23
CA ASP A 295 -23.31 26.30 10.22
C ASP A 295 -24.54 27.07 10.75
N VAL A 296 -24.54 27.47 12.03
CA VAL A 296 -25.59 28.35 12.59
C VAL A 296 -25.23 29.82 12.31
N TYR A 297 -25.17 30.21 11.04
CA TYR A 297 -25.38 31.61 10.69
C TYR A 297 -26.87 31.89 10.81
N VAL A 298 -27.25 32.45 11.96
CA VAL A 298 -28.58 33.02 12.17
C VAL A 298 -28.73 34.17 11.17
N VAL A 299 -29.43 33.94 10.06
CA VAL A 299 -29.91 35.02 9.20
C VAL A 299 -31.01 35.71 10.00
N ASN A 300 -30.62 36.73 10.74
CA ASN A 300 -31.55 37.60 11.44
C ASN A 300 -32.23 38.48 10.38
N LEU A 301 -33.39 38.03 9.91
CA LEU A 301 -34.30 38.84 9.10
C LEU A 301 -35.08 39.74 10.04
N SER A 302 -34.44 40.83 10.49
CA SER A 302 -35.10 41.99 11.08
C SER A 302 -35.10 43.13 10.08
#